data_AF-A0A914FU19-F1
#
_entry.id   AF-A0A914FU19-F1
#
_cell.length_a   1.000
_cell.length_b   1.000
_cell.length_c   1.000
_cell.angle_alpha   90.00
_cell.angle_beta   90.00
_cell.angle_gamma   90.00
#
_symmetry.space_group_name_H-M   'P 1'
#
loop_
_entity.id
_entity.type
_entity.pdbx_description
1 polymer ?
#
loop_
_entity_poly.entity_id
_entity_poly.type
_entity_poly.pdbx_seq_one_letter_code
_entity_poly.pdbx_strand_id
1 'polypeptide(L)'
;MNLIVTVLFFICISKVSSSFNETFARYFVWPMAASAYSEHPEICVKDNFYQSEFKRRIKVNCDTLKNDNCVAFTAVSHSNKAIIISFRGSEDLEGIMEIIDVIS
;
A
#
# COMPACT_ATOMS: atom_id res chain seq x y z
N MET A 1 -20.16 13.02 44.38
CA MET A 1 -19.82 13.64 43.07
C MET A 1 -18.38 13.35 42.60
N ASN A 2 -17.63 12.43 43.25
CA ASN A 2 -16.24 12.13 42.86
C ASN A 2 -16.04 10.74 42.24
N LEU A 3 -16.94 9.79 42.46
CA LEU A 3 -16.77 8.42 41.93
C LEU A 3 -17.11 8.33 40.43
N ILE A 4 -18.21 8.99 40.00
CA ILE A 4 -18.67 8.98 38.60
C ILE A 4 -17.66 9.67 37.67
N VAL A 5 -17.08 10.80 38.11
CA VAL A 5 -16.06 11.53 37.35
C VAL A 5 -14.78 10.71 37.20
N THR A 6 -14.39 9.97 38.24
CA THR A 6 -13.20 9.10 38.21
C THR A 6 -13.39 7.89 37.29
N VAL A 7 -14.58 7.29 37.27
CA VAL A 7 -14.93 6.18 36.36
C VAL A 7 -14.95 6.64 34.90
N LEU A 8 -15.51 7.82 34.61
CA LEU A 8 -15.52 8.40 33.27
C LEU A 8 -14.10 8.73 32.75
N PHE A 9 -13.20 9.16 33.65
CA PHE A 9 -11.80 9.40 33.30
C PHE A 9 -11.03 8.10 32.97
N PHE A 10 -11.35 7.01 33.66
CA PHE A 10 -10.71 5.70 33.43
C PHE A 10 -11.18 5.02 32.12
N ILE A 11 -12.44 5.19 31.73
CA ILE A 11 -12.99 4.63 30.47
C ILE A 11 -12.36 5.28 29.23
N CYS A 12 -11.88 6.52 29.36
CA CYS A 12 -11.28 7.29 28.26
C CYS A 12 -9.85 6.86 27.89
N ILE A 13 -9.19 6.00 28.69
CA ILE A 13 -7.83 5.47 28.42
C ILE A 13 -7.93 4.09 27.74
N SER A 14 -8.99 3.87 26.96
CA SER A 14 -8.99 2.77 25.99
C SER A 14 -7.94 3.09 24.94
N LYS A 15 -6.71 2.59 25.11
CA LYS A 15 -5.67 2.72 24.10
C LYS A 15 -6.18 2.06 22.82
N VAL A 16 -6.48 2.86 21.80
CA VAL A 16 -6.60 2.39 20.43
C VAL A 16 -5.20 1.92 20.02
N SER A 17 -4.94 0.66 20.30
CA SER A 17 -3.82 -0.09 19.76
C SER A 17 -4.30 -0.64 18.43
N SER A 18 -4.23 0.16 17.36
CA SER A 18 -4.33 -0.39 16.01
C SER A 18 -3.07 -1.21 15.76
N SER A 19 -3.09 -2.48 16.14
CA SER A 19 -1.99 -3.40 15.86
C SER A 19 -1.80 -3.48 14.34
N PHE A 20 -0.56 -3.30 13.89
CA PHE A 20 -0.21 -3.52 12.49
C PHE A 20 -0.61 -4.95 12.08
N ASN A 21 -1.32 -5.06 10.95
CA ASN A 21 -1.77 -6.36 10.46
C ASN A 21 -0.74 -6.91 9.47
N GLU A 22 0.19 -7.71 9.99
CA GLU A 22 1.25 -8.37 9.21
C GLU A 22 0.72 -9.20 8.04
N THR A 23 -0.38 -9.93 8.25
CA THR A 23 -0.98 -10.76 7.20
C THR A 23 -1.51 -9.91 6.05
N PHE A 24 -2.20 -8.81 6.35
CA PHE A 24 -2.66 -7.87 5.33
C PHE A 24 -1.48 -7.23 4.59
N ALA A 25 -0.44 -6.79 5.30
CA ALA A 25 0.73 -6.20 4.65
C ALA A 25 1.43 -7.19 3.71
N ARG A 26 1.70 -8.40 4.19
CA ARG A 26 2.44 -9.44 3.47
C ARG A 26 1.69 -9.99 2.25
N TYR A 27 0.38 -10.20 2.36
CA TYR A 27 -0.40 -10.86 1.31
C TYR A 27 -1.22 -9.90 0.45
N PHE A 28 -1.44 -8.65 0.89
CA PHE A 28 -2.20 -7.67 0.11
C PHE A 28 -1.32 -6.51 -0.37
N VAL A 29 -0.70 -5.78 0.58
CA VAL A 29 -0.02 -4.52 0.28
C VAL A 29 1.27 -4.74 -0.52
N TRP A 30 2.16 -5.62 -0.06
CA TRP A 30 3.46 -5.82 -0.69
C TRP A 30 3.35 -6.40 -2.11
N PRO A 31 2.53 -7.42 -2.39
CA PRO A 31 2.37 -7.91 -3.75
C PRO A 31 1.85 -6.83 -4.70
N MET A 32 0.97 -5.94 -4.24
CA MET A 32 0.44 -4.85 -5.07
C MET A 32 1.45 -3.74 -5.29
N ALA A 33 2.27 -3.40 -4.29
CA ALA A 33 3.39 -2.48 -4.46
C ALA A 33 4.40 -3.02 -5.48
N ALA A 34 4.80 -4.29 -5.32
CA ALA A 34 5.72 -4.95 -6.26
C ALA A 34 5.14 -5.03 -7.68
N SER A 35 3.84 -5.27 -7.83
CA SER A 35 3.16 -5.33 -9.13
C SER A 35 3.27 -4.03 -9.93
N ALA A 36 3.44 -2.87 -9.27
CA ALA A 36 3.56 -1.60 -9.98
C ALA A 36 4.88 -1.47 -10.77
N TYR A 37 5.88 -2.30 -10.46
CA TYR A 37 7.13 -2.40 -11.22
C TYR A 37 7.03 -3.32 -12.44
N SER A 38 5.96 -4.11 -12.56
CA SER A 38 5.74 -4.97 -13.73
C SER A 38 5.29 -4.16 -14.95
N GLU A 39 5.72 -4.57 -16.14
CA GLU A 39 5.13 -4.08 -17.39
C GLU A 39 3.72 -4.66 -17.63
N HIS A 40 3.40 -5.78 -16.97
CA HIS A 40 2.12 -6.51 -17.02
C HIS A 40 1.48 -6.68 -15.63
N PRO A 41 1.12 -5.59 -14.92
CA PRO A 41 0.53 -5.67 -13.58
C PRO A 41 -0.82 -6.41 -13.54
N GLU A 42 -1.53 -6.48 -14.67
CA GLU A 42 -2.80 -7.21 -14.80
C GLU A 42 -2.68 -8.70 -14.51
N ILE A 43 -1.55 -9.31 -14.88
CA ILE A 43 -1.26 -10.72 -14.60
C ILE A 43 -1.07 -10.89 -13.08
N CYS A 44 -0.27 -10.01 -12.47
CA CYS A 44 -0.01 -10.05 -11.03
C CYS A 44 -1.28 -9.85 -10.20
N VAL A 45 -2.16 -8.93 -10.60
CA VAL A 45 -3.46 -8.70 -9.94
C VAL A 45 -4.33 -9.96 -10.01
N LYS A 46 -4.42 -10.57 -11.19
CA LYS A 46 -5.23 -11.78 -11.43
C LYS A 46 -4.73 -12.97 -10.59
N ASP A 47 -3.42 -13.15 -10.51
CA ASP A 47 -2.82 -14.30 -9.83
C ASP A 47 -2.84 -14.17 -8.30
N ASN A 48 -2.79 -12.94 -7.77
CA ASN A 48 -2.77 -12.70 -6.32
C ASN A 48 -4.17 -12.51 -5.71
N PHE A 49 -5.17 -12.08 -6.48
CA PHE A 49 -6.49 -11.76 -5.94
C PHE A 49 -7.64 -12.47 -6.64
N TYR A 50 -8.32 -13.33 -5.89
CA TYR A 50 -9.59 -13.91 -6.29
C TYR A 50 -10.66 -12.83 -6.49
N GLN A 51 -11.42 -12.91 -7.59
CA GLN A 51 -12.45 -11.92 -7.98
C GLN A 51 -11.90 -10.49 -8.03
N SER A 52 -10.76 -10.32 -8.70
CA SER A 52 -10.19 -9.01 -9.00
C SER A 52 -10.45 -8.58 -10.43
N GLU A 53 -10.49 -7.27 -10.64
CA GLU A 53 -10.64 -6.66 -11.95
C GLU A 53 -9.57 -5.57 -12.12
N PHE A 54 -8.67 -5.78 -13.08
CA PHE A 54 -7.71 -4.76 -13.47
C PHE A 54 -8.41 -3.65 -14.25
N LYS A 55 -8.14 -2.38 -13.92
CA LYS A 55 -8.81 -1.24 -14.56
C LYS A 55 -7.91 -0.51 -15.53
N ARG A 56 -6.79 0.04 -15.05
CA ARG A 56 -5.91 0.87 -15.89
C ARG A 56 -4.51 0.92 -15.34
N ARG A 57 -3.52 0.84 -16.24
CA ARG A 57 -2.13 1.28 -16.01
C ARG A 57 -1.91 2.64 -16.65
N ILE A 58 -1.16 3.49 -15.97
CA ILE A 58 -0.73 4.80 -16.43
C ILE A 58 0.80 4.82 -16.37
N LYS A 59 1.42 5.28 -17.45
CA LYS A 59 2.86 5.54 -17.54
C LYS A 59 3.01 6.93 -18.17
N VAL A 60 3.62 7.84 -17.44
CA VAL A 60 3.86 9.22 -17.89
C VAL A 60 5.31 9.59 -17.62
N ASN A 61 5.91 10.38 -18.51
CA ASN A 61 7.19 11.01 -18.23
C ASN A 61 6.97 12.05 -17.12
N CYS A 62 7.66 11.89 -15.98
CA CYS A 62 7.52 12.79 -14.84
C CYS A 62 8.84 13.44 -14.41
N ASP A 63 9.98 12.98 -14.92
CA ASP A 63 11.26 13.68 -14.82
C ASP A 63 11.84 13.84 -16.23
N THR A 64 11.74 15.06 -16.76
CA THR A 64 12.27 15.40 -18.09
C THR A 64 13.79 15.47 -18.13
N LEU A 65 14.45 15.65 -16.98
CA LEU A 65 15.91 15.75 -16.88
C LEU A 65 16.57 14.37 -16.87
N LYS A 66 15.96 13.41 -16.16
CA LYS A 66 16.45 12.02 -16.07
C LYS A 66 15.77 11.05 -17.04
N ASN A 67 14.72 11.50 -17.75
CA ASN A 67 13.85 10.69 -18.60
C ASN A 67 13.16 9.53 -17.83
N ASP A 68 12.82 9.79 -16.57
CA ASP A 68 12.15 8.82 -15.71
C ASP A 68 10.63 8.87 -15.89
N ASN A 69 10.02 7.70 -15.74
CA ASN A 69 8.59 7.53 -15.87
C ASN A 69 7.94 7.27 -14.51
N CYS A 70 6.83 7.96 -14.26
CA CYS A 70 5.93 7.65 -13.16
C CYS A 70 4.91 6.64 -13.66
N VAL A 71 4.84 5.51 -12.97
CA VAL A 71 3.96 4.39 -13.32
C VAL A 71 3.02 4.13 -12.16
N ALA A 72 1.75 3.95 -12.47
CA ALA A 72 0.75 3.54 -11.50
C ALA A 72 -0.31 2.65 -12.16
N PHE A 73 -1.03 1.87 -11.36
CA PHE A 73 -2.21 1.17 -11.84
C PHE A 73 -3.36 1.22 -10.82
N THR A 74 -4.55 0.93 -11.33
CA THR A 74 -5.77 0.78 -10.55
C THR A 74 -6.40 -0.58 -10.79
N ALA A 75 -6.95 -1.17 -9.73
CA ALA A 75 -7.70 -2.42 -9.78
C ALA A 75 -8.82 -2.43 -8.73
N VAL A 76 -9.77 -3.34 -8.87
CA VAL A 76 -10.84 -3.57 -7.90
C VAL A 76 -10.71 -4.99 -7.39
N SER A 77 -10.78 -5.17 -6.08
CA SER A 77 -10.84 -6.47 -5.42
C SER A 77 -12.21 -6.65 -4.77
N HIS A 78 -13.10 -7.41 -5.41
CA HIS A 78 -14.46 -7.58 -4.91
C HIS A 78 -14.50 -8.43 -3.62
N SER A 79 -13.68 -9.47 -3.56
CA SER A 79 -13.54 -10.35 -2.39
C SER A 79 -13.09 -9.57 -1.14
N ASN A 80 -12.16 -8.63 -1.32
CA ASN A 80 -11.64 -7.80 -0.23
C ASN A 80 -12.40 -6.46 -0.07
N LYS A 81 -13.44 -6.21 -0.88
CA LYS A 81 -14.20 -4.94 -0.90
C LYS A 81 -13.29 -3.70 -0.99
N ALA A 82 -12.29 -3.76 -1.87
CA ALA A 82 -11.24 -2.74 -1.94
C ALA A 82 -11.04 -2.21 -3.37
N ILE A 83 -10.70 -0.92 -3.46
CA ILE A 83 -10.11 -0.32 -4.66
C ILE A 83 -8.61 -0.22 -4.41
N ILE A 84 -7.82 -0.73 -5.34
CA ILE A 84 -6.37 -0.75 -5.28
C ILE A 84 -5.86 0.37 -6.19
N ILE A 85 -5.02 1.23 -5.63
CA ILE A 85 -4.25 2.24 -6.36
C ILE A 85 -2.80 1.98 -5.97
N SER A 86 -1.99 1.51 -6.92
CA SER A 86 -0.59 1.19 -6.67
C SER A 86 0.32 2.04 -7.53
N PHE A 87 1.33 2.62 -6.90
CA PHE A 87 2.33 3.47 -7.53
C PHE A 87 3.66 2.73 -7.54
N ARG A 88 4.37 2.83 -8.66
CA ARG A 88 5.75 2.39 -8.75
C ARG A 88 6.61 3.40 -8.00
N GLY A 89 7.41 2.93 -7.05
CA GLY A 89 8.40 3.78 -6.38
C GLY A 89 9.56 4.14 -7.31
N SER A 90 10.56 4.83 -6.77
CA SER A 90 11.77 5.17 -7.51
C SER A 90 12.55 3.91 -7.92
N GLU A 91 13.22 3.98 -9.06
CA GLU A 91 14.08 2.92 -9.60
C GLU A 91 15.57 3.29 -9.52
N ASP A 92 15.90 4.51 -9.05
CA ASP A 92 17.28 4.97 -8.93
C ASP A 92 17.98 4.36 -7.71
N LEU A 93 19.28 4.10 -7.88
CA LEU A 93 20.12 3.48 -6.85
C LEU A 93 20.17 4.31 -5.56
N GLU A 94 20.05 5.63 -5.64
CA GLU A 94 19.95 6.51 -4.46
C GLU A 94 18.67 6.23 -3.65
N GLY A 95 17.51 6.09 -4.30
CA GLY A 95 16.27 5.75 -3.62
C GLY A 95 16.25 4.32 -3.05
N ILE A 96 16.95 3.37 -3.69
CA ILE A 96 17.05 1.99 -3.22
C ILE A 96 17.96 1.89 -1.98
N MET A 97 19.03 2.69 -1.90
CA MET A 97 19.91 2.73 -0.73
C MET A 97 19.20 3.27 0.51
N GLU A 98 18.36 4.28 0.38
CA GLU A 98 17.54 4.82 1.48
C GLU A 98 16.62 3.74 2.10
N ILE A 99 16.08 2.86 1.27
CA ILE A 99 15.22 1.76 1.74
C ILE A 99 16.02 0.72 2.54
N ILE A 100 17.27 0.43 2.13
CA ILE A 100 18.12 -0.53 2.86
C ILE A 100 18.46 -0.01 4.26
N ASP A 101 18.78 1.29 4.39
CA ASP A 101 19.14 1.91 5.68
C ASP A 101 17.97 1.98 6.67
N VAL A 102 16.71 1.97 6.19
CA VAL A 102 15.52 1.93 7.06
C VAL A 102 15.18 0.51 7.52
N ILE A 103 15.60 -0.51 6.79
CA ILE A 103 15.28 -1.93 7.06
C ILE A 103 16.41 -2.63 7.84
N SER A 104 17.64 -2.09 7.82
CA SER A 104 18.79 -2.54 8.63
C SER A 104 18.82 -1.93 10.02
#